data_AF-A0A6G3ZB08-F1
#
_entry.id   AF-A0A6G3ZB08-F1
#
_cell.length_a   1.000
_cell.length_b   1.000
_cell.length_c   1.000
_cell.angle_alpha   90.00
_cell.angle_beta   90.00
_cell.angle_gamma   90.00
#
_symmetry.space_group_name_H-M   'P 1'
#
loop_
_entity.id
_entity.type
_entity.pdbx_description
1 polymer ?
#
loop_
_entity_poly.entity_id
_entity_poly.type
_entity_poly.pdbx_seq_one_letter_code
_entity_poly.pdbx_strand_id
1 'polypeptide(L)'
;MALTCEKLLNSYHSMWQQATVHPFLTQCKEGTIRPMQFNTWLIQDYLFVTEFTRCVGRVLAAAPVSHFDGLLSGLNALQDELTWFCEKATERSLDLNTPRQLTCQRYCDFMGNLVNTPYPVRSPALDKGCSP
;
A
#
# COMPACT_ATOMS: atom_id res chain seq x y z
N MET A 1 -6.60 18.79 20.40
CA MET A 1 -6.23 19.36 19.10
C MET A 1 -6.35 18.28 18.04
N ALA A 2 -7.05 18.52 16.94
CA ALA A 2 -7.14 17.55 15.85
C ALA A 2 -5.76 17.38 15.18
N LEU A 3 -5.32 16.13 15.04
CA LEU A 3 -4.21 15.76 14.16
C LEU A 3 -4.70 15.97 12.71
N THR A 4 -3.95 16.71 11.91
CA THR A 4 -4.19 16.88 10.48
C THR A 4 -3.03 16.26 9.70
N CYS A 5 -3.28 15.81 8.47
CA CYS A 5 -2.22 15.22 7.65
C CYS A 5 -1.09 16.23 7.37
N GLU A 6 -1.41 17.52 7.19
CA GLU A 6 -0.42 18.59 7.07
C GLU A 6 0.53 18.67 8.28
N LYS A 7 -0.01 18.58 9.51
CA LYS A 7 0.83 18.58 10.72
C LYS A 7 1.71 17.34 10.80
N LEU A 8 1.23 16.19 10.37
CA LEU A 8 2.01 14.96 10.32
C LEU A 8 3.15 15.07 9.30
N LEU A 9 2.85 15.54 8.08
CA LEU A 9 3.85 15.73 7.02
C LEU A 9 4.94 16.72 7.45
N ASN A 10 4.56 17.84 8.07
CA ASN A 10 5.53 18.81 8.58
C ASN A 10 6.38 18.25 9.73
N SER A 11 5.78 17.47 10.63
CA SER A 11 6.49 16.91 11.79
C SER A 11 7.46 15.77 11.42
N TYR A 12 7.12 15.00 10.38
CA TYR A 12 7.89 13.83 9.94
C TYR A 12 8.49 13.99 8.53
N HIS A 13 8.74 15.24 8.10
CA HIS A 13 9.19 15.57 6.75
C HIS A 13 10.42 14.76 6.30
N SER A 14 11.42 14.57 7.17
CA SER A 14 12.63 13.80 6.83
C SER A 14 12.33 12.32 6.56
N MET A 15 11.44 11.71 7.35
CA MET A 15 10.99 10.32 7.13
C MET A 15 10.14 10.21 5.87
N TRP A 16 9.27 11.19 5.63
CA TRP A 16 8.46 11.27 4.41
C TRP A 16 9.34 11.37 3.16
N GLN A 17 10.36 12.23 3.20
CA GLN A 17 11.31 12.38 2.08
C GLN A 17 12.09 11.09 1.82
N GLN A 18 12.55 10.38 2.87
CA GLN A 18 13.22 9.09 2.71
C GLN A 18 12.29 8.00 2.11
N ALA A 19 11.01 8.00 2.49
CA ALA A 19 10.03 7.05 1.99
C ALA A 19 9.63 7.33 0.53
N THR A 20 9.56 8.61 0.13
CA THR A 20 9.08 9.04 -1.19
C THR A 20 10.19 9.28 -2.22
N VAL A 21 11.44 9.45 -1.77
CA VAL A 21 12.63 9.62 -2.63
C VAL A 21 13.54 8.41 -2.48
N HIS A 22 13.05 7.24 -2.91
CA HIS A 22 13.82 6.00 -2.88
C HIS A 22 14.50 5.73 -4.24
N PRO A 23 15.76 5.24 -4.28
CA PRO A 23 16.48 4.96 -5.54
C PRO A 23 15.73 4.07 -6.53
N PHE A 24 14.88 3.18 -6.02
CA PHE A 24 13.97 2.37 -6.85
C PHE A 24 13.04 3.23 -7.71
N LEU A 25 12.39 4.25 -7.13
CA LEU A 25 11.47 5.14 -7.84
C LEU A 25 12.21 5.98 -8.88
N THR A 26 13.41 6.44 -8.55
CA THR A 26 14.30 7.15 -9.48
C THR A 26 14.68 6.25 -10.67
N GLN A 27 15.10 5.01 -10.41
CA GLN A 27 15.47 4.06 -11.46
C GLN A 27 14.29 3.61 -12.32
N CYS A 28 13.09 3.49 -11.75
CA CYS A 28 11.86 3.26 -12.51
C CYS A 28 11.55 4.45 -13.44
N LYS A 29 11.66 5.68 -12.94
CA LYS A 29 11.43 6.90 -13.74
C LYS A 29 12.44 7.02 -14.88
N GLU A 30 13.70 6.70 -14.63
CA GLU A 30 14.78 6.80 -15.61
C GLU A 30 14.86 5.58 -16.55
N GLY A 31 14.08 4.52 -16.30
CA GLY A 31 14.14 3.27 -17.06
C GLY A 31 15.44 2.48 -16.86
N THR A 32 16.25 2.83 -15.87
CA THR A 32 17.55 2.20 -15.57
C THR A 32 17.42 1.01 -14.62
N ILE A 33 16.22 0.72 -14.13
CA ILE A 33 15.95 -0.40 -13.22
C ILE A 33 16.28 -1.75 -13.86
N ARG A 34 16.99 -2.61 -13.12
CA ARG A 34 17.29 -3.96 -13.61
C ARG A 34 16.02 -4.81 -13.60
N PRO A 35 15.80 -5.67 -14.62
CA PRO A 35 14.63 -6.54 -14.67
C PRO A 35 14.42 -7.38 -13.39
N MET A 36 15.49 -7.88 -12.79
CA MET A 36 15.44 -8.65 -11.54
C MET A 36 14.94 -7.83 -10.34
N GLN A 37 15.32 -6.55 -10.26
CA GLN A 37 14.85 -5.65 -9.19
C GLN A 37 13.36 -5.37 -9.35
N PHE A 38 12.92 -5.12 -10.59
CA PHE A 38 11.50 -4.94 -10.90
C PHE A 38 10.69 -6.19 -10.58
N ASN A 39 11.17 -7.38 -10.96
CA ASN A 39 10.49 -8.65 -10.67
C ASN A 39 10.38 -8.91 -9.16
N THR A 40 11.42 -8.59 -8.39
CA THR A 40 11.39 -8.70 -6.92
C THR A 40 10.35 -7.77 -6.32
N TRP A 41 10.31 -6.51 -6.76
CA TRP A 41 9.30 -5.55 -6.32
C TRP A 41 7.89 -6.02 -6.69
N LEU A 42 7.67 -6.46 -7.93
CA LEU A 42 6.36 -6.89 -8.42
C LEU A 42 5.75 -8.00 -7.53
N ILE A 43 6.55 -9.00 -7.18
CA ILE A 43 6.11 -10.11 -6.31
C ILE A 43 5.80 -9.60 -4.89
N GLN A 44 6.70 -8.81 -4.31
CA GLN A 44 6.53 -8.34 -2.92
C GLN A 44 5.38 -7.34 -2.79
N ASP A 45 5.15 -6.51 -3.80
CA ASP A 45 4.08 -5.53 -3.83
C ASP A 45 2.73 -6.21 -4.06
N TYR A 46 2.65 -7.24 -4.91
CA TYR A 46 1.45 -8.08 -5.02
C TYR A 46 1.02 -8.69 -3.67
N LEU A 47 1.97 -9.25 -2.92
CA LEU A 47 1.71 -9.83 -1.59
C LEU A 47 1.25 -8.76 -0.60
N PHE A 48 1.81 -7.55 -0.69
CA PHE A 48 1.41 -6.41 0.11
C PHE A 48 -0.01 -5.94 -0.24
N VAL A 49 -0.30 -5.72 -1.53
CA VAL A 49 -1.62 -5.28 -2.01
C VAL A 49 -2.71 -6.28 -1.62
N THR A 50 -2.41 -7.59 -1.67
CA THR A 50 -3.31 -8.63 -1.19
C THR A 50 -3.69 -8.44 0.29
N GLU A 51 -2.73 -8.15 1.17
CA GLU A 51 -3.01 -7.88 2.58
C GLU A 51 -3.65 -6.51 2.80
N PHE A 52 -3.28 -5.51 2.00
CA PHE A 52 -3.89 -4.19 2.03
C PHE A 52 -5.38 -4.26 1.68
N THR A 53 -5.77 -5.03 0.66
CA THR A 53 -7.18 -5.28 0.32
C THR A 53 -7.95 -5.90 1.48
N ARG A 54 -7.36 -6.85 2.22
CA ARG A 54 -7.96 -7.40 3.44
C ARG A 54 -8.09 -6.36 4.55
N CYS A 55 -7.10 -5.49 4.70
CA CYS A 55 -7.16 -4.37 5.65
C CYS A 55 -8.30 -3.41 5.32
N VAL A 56 -8.41 -2.97 4.06
CA VAL A 56 -9.48 -2.09 3.59
C VAL A 56 -10.86 -2.74 3.80
N GLY A 57 -11.02 -4.03 3.50
CA GLY A 57 -12.27 -4.75 3.76
C GLY A 57 -12.69 -4.74 5.23
N ARG A 58 -11.73 -4.87 6.16
CA ARG A 58 -12.00 -4.77 7.60
C ARG A 58 -12.32 -3.34 8.04
N VAL A 59 -11.74 -2.35 7.37
CA VAL A 59 -12.07 -0.94 7.63
C VAL A 59 -13.48 -0.64 7.16
N LEU A 60 -13.86 -1.10 5.96
CA LEU A 60 -15.22 -0.98 5.42
C LEU A 60 -16.24 -1.57 6.40
N ALA A 61 -15.96 -2.74 6.97
CA ALA A 61 -16.84 -3.39 7.95
C ALA A 61 -17.09 -2.55 9.22
N ALA A 62 -16.18 -1.62 9.56
CA ALA A 62 -16.28 -0.76 10.75
C ALA A 62 -16.52 0.72 10.41
N ALA A 63 -16.66 1.07 9.13
CA ALA A 63 -16.82 2.44 8.69
C ALA A 63 -18.28 2.92 8.82
N PRO A 64 -18.52 4.22 9.04
CA PRO A 64 -19.84 4.79 8.85
C PRO A 64 -20.25 4.73 7.38
N VAL A 65 -21.56 4.62 7.12
CA VAL A 65 -22.12 4.54 5.75
C VAL A 65 -21.67 5.70 4.87
N SER A 66 -21.48 6.89 5.45
CA SER A 66 -21.00 8.09 4.74
C SER A 66 -19.63 7.92 4.07
N HIS A 67 -18.84 6.93 4.48
CA HIS A 67 -17.51 6.66 3.91
C HIS A 67 -17.48 5.44 2.99
N PHE A 68 -18.62 4.79 2.75
CA PHE A 68 -18.69 3.57 1.94
C PHE A 68 -18.28 3.82 0.49
N ASP A 69 -18.73 4.91 -0.11
CA ASP A 69 -18.44 5.20 -1.53
C ASP A 69 -16.93 5.27 -1.80
N GLY A 70 -16.18 5.96 -0.94
CA GLY A 70 -14.72 6.06 -1.07
C GLY A 70 -14.01 4.71 -0.85
N LEU A 71 -14.45 3.93 0.15
CA LEU A 71 -13.84 2.64 0.46
C LEU A 71 -14.15 1.57 -0.60
N LEU A 72 -15.38 1.55 -1.12
CA LEU A 72 -15.79 0.66 -2.19
C LEU A 72 -15.09 1.01 -3.51
N SER A 73 -14.97 2.30 -3.83
CA SER A 73 -14.19 2.74 -4.98
C SER A 73 -12.71 2.35 -4.85
N GLY A 74 -12.12 2.51 -3.67
CA GLY A 74 -10.76 2.04 -3.39
C GLY A 74 -10.59 0.53 -3.57
N LEU A 75 -11.55 -0.27 -3.09
CA LEU A 75 -11.55 -1.73 -3.31
C LEU A 75 -11.66 -2.11 -4.79
N ASN A 76 -12.42 -1.36 -5.58
CA ASN A 76 -12.50 -1.57 -7.02
C ASN A 76 -11.15 -1.28 -7.69
N ALA A 77 -10.48 -0.18 -7.34
CA ALA A 77 -9.14 0.12 -7.86
C ALA A 77 -8.11 -0.96 -7.48
N LEU A 78 -8.22 -1.53 -6.27
CA LEU A 78 -7.36 -2.64 -5.85
C LEU A 78 -7.62 -3.92 -6.64
N GLN A 79 -8.85 -4.16 -7.12
CA GLN A 79 -9.15 -5.29 -8.00
C GLN A 79 -8.43 -5.13 -9.35
N ASP A 80 -8.47 -3.94 -9.94
CA ASP A 80 -7.76 -3.65 -11.19
C ASP A 80 -6.25 -3.83 -11.00
N GLU A 81 -5.71 -3.33 -9.88
CA GLU A 81 -4.30 -3.46 -9.52
C GLU A 81 -3.86 -4.94 -9.37
N LEU A 82 -4.64 -5.75 -8.65
CA LEU A 82 -4.37 -7.19 -8.49
C LEU A 82 -4.42 -7.95 -9.82
N THR A 83 -5.35 -7.57 -10.71
CA THR A 83 -5.45 -8.16 -12.06
C THR A 83 -4.20 -7.85 -12.87
N TRP A 84 -3.76 -6.58 -12.85
CA TRP A 84 -2.53 -6.15 -13.51
C TRP A 84 -1.29 -6.89 -12.99
N PHE A 85 -1.19 -7.13 -11.67
CA PHE A 85 -0.09 -7.92 -11.11
C PHE A 85 -0.06 -9.35 -11.64
N CYS A 86 -1.21 -10.01 -11.72
CA CYS A 86 -1.32 -11.38 -12.26
C CYS A 86 -0.91 -11.45 -13.74
N GLU A 87 -1.34 -10.48 -14.54
CA GLU A 87 -0.96 -10.38 -15.95
C GLU A 87 0.56 -10.19 -16.10
N LYS A 88 1.15 -9.25 -15.34
CA LYS A 88 2.58 -8.96 -15.39
C LYS A 88 3.44 -10.10 -14.86
N ALA A 89 2.97 -10.84 -13.86
CA ALA A 89 3.64 -12.04 -13.37
C ALA A 89 3.64 -13.14 -14.43
N THR A 90 2.51 -13.32 -15.14
CA THR A 90 2.38 -14.30 -16.24
C THR A 90 3.31 -13.94 -17.40
N GLU A 91 3.29 -12.68 -17.86
CA GLU A 91 4.16 -12.18 -18.93
C GLU A 91 5.67 -12.40 -18.64
N ARG A 92 6.04 -12.37 -17.36
CA ARG A 92 7.43 -12.43 -16.90
C ARG A 92 7.81 -13.80 -16.32
N SER A 93 6.90 -14.77 -16.37
CA SER A 93 7.07 -16.12 -15.80
C SER A 93 7.49 -16.10 -14.31
N LEU A 94 6.85 -15.25 -13.51
CA LEU A 94 7.14 -15.08 -12.09
C LEU A 94 6.18 -15.89 -11.22
N ASP A 95 6.69 -16.45 -10.12
CA ASP A 95 5.88 -17.16 -9.13
C ASP A 95 5.40 -16.21 -8.02
N LEU A 96 4.08 -16.02 -7.96
CA LEU A 96 3.41 -15.21 -6.95
C LEU A 96 3.34 -15.89 -5.57
N ASN A 97 3.66 -17.18 -5.46
CA ASN A 97 3.71 -17.92 -4.20
C ASN A 97 5.05 -17.78 -3.46
N THR A 98 5.93 -16.92 -3.95
CA THR A 98 7.21 -16.60 -3.30
C THR A 98 6.98 -16.11 -1.86
N PRO A 99 7.78 -16.53 -0.87
CA PRO A 99 7.64 -16.05 0.49
C PRO A 99 7.85 -14.53 0.59
N ARG A 100 7.14 -13.92 1.56
CA ARG A 100 7.33 -12.51 1.89
C ARG A 100 8.73 -12.29 2.43
N GLN A 101 9.37 -11.23 1.95
CA GLN A 101 10.57 -10.70 2.56
C GLN A 101 10.23 -10.06 3.91
N LEU A 102 11.23 -9.97 4.80
CA LEU A 102 11.04 -9.51 6.18
C LEU A 102 10.38 -8.11 6.27
N THR A 103 10.70 -7.21 5.33
CA THR A 103 10.10 -5.87 5.25
C THR A 103 8.60 -5.94 4.90
N CYS A 104 8.24 -6.71 3.88
CA CYS A 104 6.85 -6.93 3.49
C CYS A 104 6.07 -7.61 4.63
N GLN A 105 6.66 -8.61 5.29
CA GLN A 105 6.06 -9.28 6.43
C GLN A 105 5.75 -8.31 7.57
N ARG A 106 6.73 -7.50 8.00
CA ARG A 106 6.54 -6.50 9.06
C ARG A 106 5.43 -5.50 8.73
N TYR A 107 5.34 -5.07 7.48
CA TYR A 107 4.28 -4.16 7.05
C TYR A 107 2.92 -4.86 7.09
N CYS A 108 2.82 -6.08 6.56
CA CYS A 108 1.60 -6.88 6.59
C CYS A 108 1.12 -7.12 8.04
N ASP A 109 2.03 -7.42 8.95
CA ASP A 109 1.73 -7.61 10.37
C ASP A 109 1.23 -6.30 11.01
N PHE A 110 1.87 -5.17 10.67
CA PHE A 110 1.40 -3.84 11.09
C PHE A 110 -0.03 -3.56 10.59
N MET A 111 -0.34 -3.84 9.32
CA MET A 111 -1.69 -3.71 8.76
C MET A 111 -2.70 -4.67 9.39
N GLY A 112 -2.29 -5.90 9.70
CA GLY A 112 -3.12 -6.84 10.44
C GLY A 112 -3.50 -6.33 11.83
N ASN A 113 -2.54 -5.70 12.52
CA ASN A 113 -2.75 -5.14 13.85
C ASN A 113 -3.54 -3.82 13.86
N LEU A 114 -3.50 -3.05 12.77
CA LEU A 114 -4.29 -1.82 12.62
C LEU A 114 -5.79 -2.06 12.81
N VAL A 115 -6.29 -3.25 12.49
CA VAL A 115 -7.68 -3.67 12.69
C VAL A 115 -8.14 -3.52 14.13
N ASN A 116 -7.24 -3.70 15.10
CA ASN A 116 -7.54 -3.62 16.53
C ASN A 116 -7.55 -2.17 17.06
N THR A 117 -7.24 -1.18 16.21
CA THR A 117 -7.21 0.23 16.60
C THR A 117 -8.54 0.93 16.31
N PRO A 118 -8.90 2.00 17.05
CA PRO A 118 -10.12 2.77 16.79
C PRO A 118 -10.19 3.32 15.36
N TYR A 119 -11.39 3.44 14.81
CA TYR A 119 -11.59 3.92 13.43
C TYR A 119 -10.89 5.24 13.07
N PRO A 120 -10.85 6.27 13.95
CA PRO A 120 -10.10 7.51 13.68
C PRO A 120 -8.59 7.34 13.53
N VAL A 121 -8.03 6.23 14.03
CA VAL A 121 -6.61 5.87 13.87
C VAL A 121 -6.40 5.04 12.61
N ARG A 122 -7.39 4.23 12.21
CA ARG A 122 -7.35 3.42 10.98
C ARG A 122 -7.48 4.25 9.70
N SER A 123 -8.33 5.27 9.69
CA SER A 123 -8.63 6.06 8.49
C SER A 123 -7.39 6.79 7.92
N PRO A 124 -6.54 7.48 8.71
CA PRO A 124 -5.32 8.10 8.21
C PRO A 124 -4.27 7.09 7.72
N ALA A 125 -4.26 5.87 8.24
CA ALA A 125 -3.32 4.82 7.82
C ALA A 125 -3.63 4.24 6.42
N LEU A 126 -4.84 4.48 5.90
CA LEU A 126 -5.25 4.10 4.55
C LEU A 126 -5.07 5.23 3.54
N ASP A 127 -4.86 6.45 4.02
CA ASP A 127 -4.61 7.61 3.17
C ASP A 127 -3.20 7.48 2.56
N LYS A 128 -3.13 6.93 1.35
CA LYS A 128 -1.87 6.75 0.60
C LYS A 128 -1.28 8.07 0.09
N GLY A 129 -1.91 9.20 0.38
CA GLY A 129 -1.39 10.52 0.05
C GLY A 129 -2.52 11.52 0.12
N CYS A 130 -2.34 12.50 1.00
CA CYS A 130 -3.16 13.70 1.08
C CYS A 130 -3.62 14.14 -0.30
N SER A 131 -4.92 14.01 -0.58
CA SER A 131 -5.54 15.00 -1.45
C SER A 131 -5.68 16.31 -0.65
N PRO A 132 -5.44 17.47 -1.29
CA PRO A 132 -5.61 18.77 -0.67
C PRO A 132 -7.04 19.02 -0.19
#